data_AF-A0AAW5G9S0-F1
#
_entry.id   AF-A0AAW5G9S0-F1
#
_cell.length_a   1.000
_cell.length_b   1.000
_cell.length_c   1.000
_cell.angle_alpha   90.00
_cell.angle_beta   90.00
_cell.angle_gamma   90.00
#
_symmetry.space_group_name_H-M   'P 1'
#
loop_
_entity.id
_entity.type
_entity.pdbx_description
1 polymer ?
#
loop_
_entity_poly.entity_id
_entity_poly.type
_entity_poly.pdbx_seq_one_letter_code
_entity_poly.pdbx_strand_id
1 'polypeptide(L)'
;MKYHRLNVYLAAAGLAFCMGSAIAETSISVKVKDIGKLQKKGTVSVFDAPNSIKAHAASNYKFHKAENEGVVVIAPNAPTAQADAKNAQKKPLSSSQALANDSSFTPLCPTLAVNTIYTLDGLQSGGSACYHFEITQRSKTTAFVVGMSPETDIALSLMRDDGQNNVTAINYSNQAGNTDEATLDLTPPGHYYWFMEANTADGSAFNFGAIVNANIDAYELNDIPALAFSLPDGLNRIAGNSDSDSDADYYAFTAIRGQQVFLRLDGVDSGTNNNWLLASSTDGGNTWTTRNTAQGYTIVPSQPNDKILVRVLPNPSRLPTVSQIYRMSLGSRIAAGSISVEGESNVLRIPSSAWAPYGFMTTQAYRDVTWRVRTPDSTGAGIPNVEAVLYLDQREDNGSLEFGASNAHIIKTGSDGSASGVVKLDACHADYTTQFQDHNLGYINTWSTTFDVGAWRVEIPAQQGSGVGGDNVTHVTFGHICKQTLLRSVKS
;
A
#
# COMPACT_ATOMS: atom_id res chain seq x y z
N MET A 1 80.85 -5.94 6.60
CA MET A 1 80.70 -4.90 7.64
C MET A 1 79.25 -4.89 8.10
N LYS A 2 79.06 -4.91 9.43
CA LYS A 2 77.87 -4.57 10.24
C LYS A 2 76.51 -5.28 9.99
N TYR A 3 76.34 -6.35 10.77
CA TYR A 3 75.21 -6.67 11.68
C TYR A 3 74.01 -5.70 11.78
N HIS A 4 72.79 -6.27 11.69
CA HIS A 4 71.87 -6.56 12.82
C HIS A 4 70.75 -7.49 12.27
N ARG A 5 70.58 -8.75 12.70
CA ARG A 5 69.92 -9.26 13.94
C ARG A 5 68.57 -8.55 14.17
N LEU A 6 67.42 -9.20 14.32
CA LEU A 6 67.15 -10.43 15.06
C LEU A 6 65.65 -10.84 14.87
N ASN A 7 65.38 -12.15 14.84
CA ASN A 7 64.25 -12.85 15.50
C ASN A 7 62.79 -12.64 15.00
N VAL A 8 61.89 -13.64 14.87
CA VAL A 8 61.94 -15.06 15.25
C VAL A 8 60.68 -15.83 14.77
N TYR A 9 60.84 -17.16 14.70
CA TYR A 9 59.90 -18.31 14.73
C TYR A 9 58.94 -18.65 13.56
N LEU A 10 59.34 -19.74 12.88
CA LEU A 10 58.50 -20.75 12.23
C LEU A 10 57.57 -21.46 13.22
N ALA A 11 56.40 -21.89 12.74
CA ALA A 11 55.98 -23.29 12.84
C ALA A 11 54.90 -23.59 11.79
N ALA A 12 55.21 -24.52 10.90
CA ALA A 12 54.28 -25.12 9.95
C ALA A 12 53.58 -26.33 10.58
N ALA A 13 52.50 -26.74 9.90
CA ALA A 13 51.88 -28.06 9.86
C ALA A 13 50.54 -28.22 10.62
N GLY A 14 49.57 -28.77 9.90
CA GLY A 14 48.38 -29.39 10.50
C GLY A 14 47.07 -29.15 9.77
N LEU A 15 47.00 -29.47 8.47
CA LEU A 15 45.73 -29.70 7.79
C LEU A 15 45.08 -30.95 8.40
N ALA A 16 44.07 -30.75 9.24
CA ALA A 16 43.10 -31.77 9.64
C ALA A 16 41.71 -31.20 9.36
N PHE A 17 41.18 -31.58 8.20
CA PHE A 17 39.80 -31.35 7.81
C PHE A 17 38.92 -32.24 8.69
N CYS A 18 38.22 -31.67 9.66
CA CYS A 18 37.12 -32.34 10.35
C CYS A 18 35.83 -31.59 10.01
N MET A 19 34.92 -32.34 9.40
CA MET A 19 33.56 -31.93 9.10
C MET A 19 32.84 -31.51 10.37
N GLY A 20 32.02 -30.47 10.25
CA GLY A 20 31.17 -29.97 11.31
C GLY A 20 30.52 -28.67 10.88
N SER A 21 29.87 -28.67 9.71
CA SER A 21 28.97 -27.58 9.33
C SER A 21 27.77 -27.63 10.29
N ALA A 22 27.89 -26.94 11.42
CA ALA A 22 26.77 -26.61 12.27
C ALA A 22 25.89 -25.62 11.50
N ILE A 23 24.89 -26.15 10.81
CA ILE A 23 23.78 -25.36 10.27
C ILE A 23 23.03 -24.85 11.50
N ALA A 24 23.24 -23.58 11.84
CA ALA A 24 22.50 -22.93 12.91
C ALA A 24 21.05 -22.73 12.43
N GLU A 25 20.13 -23.49 13.02
CA GLU A 25 18.70 -23.29 12.90
C GLU A 25 18.34 -21.93 13.49
N THR A 26 18.25 -20.88 12.67
CA THR A 26 17.62 -19.61 13.08
C THR A 26 16.09 -19.79 13.15
N SER A 27 15.58 -20.18 14.32
CA SER A 27 14.16 -20.04 14.65
C SER A 27 13.83 -18.54 14.77
N ILE A 28 12.68 -18.13 14.25
CA ILE A 28 12.14 -16.77 14.35
C ILE A 28 10.98 -16.83 15.35
N SER A 29 10.95 -15.98 16.37
CA SER A 29 9.86 -15.92 17.35
C SER A 29 8.85 -14.82 17.02
N VAL A 30 7.57 -15.19 16.95
CA VAL A 30 6.45 -14.25 16.85
C VAL A 30 6.12 -13.77 18.26
N LYS A 31 6.27 -12.46 18.52
CA LYS A 31 5.83 -11.89 19.80
C LYS A 31 4.35 -11.56 19.72
N VAL A 32 3.55 -12.21 20.55
CA VAL A 32 2.12 -11.89 20.67
C VAL A 32 1.96 -10.57 21.41
N LYS A 33 1.51 -9.55 20.69
CA LYS A 33 1.12 -8.27 21.29
C LYS A 33 -0.36 -8.34 21.71
N ASP A 34 -0.80 -7.40 22.54
CA ASP A 34 -2.22 -7.23 22.91
C ASP A 34 -2.92 -8.37 23.67
N ILE A 35 -2.21 -9.45 24.06
CA ILE A 35 -2.76 -10.50 24.96
C ILE A 35 -3.44 -9.88 26.19
N GLY A 36 -2.82 -8.86 26.80
CA GLY A 36 -3.36 -8.20 27.99
C GLY A 36 -4.69 -7.47 27.77
N LYS A 37 -5.09 -7.22 26.51
CA LYS A 37 -6.36 -6.57 26.13
C LYS A 37 -7.49 -7.60 25.94
N LEU A 38 -7.19 -8.89 25.86
CA LEU A 38 -8.17 -9.96 25.60
C LEU A 38 -8.96 -10.33 26.86
N GLN A 39 -10.21 -10.74 26.66
CA GLN A 39 -11.02 -11.30 27.73
C GLN A 39 -10.54 -12.71 28.09
N LYS A 40 -10.43 -13.01 29.39
CA LYS A 40 -10.14 -14.36 29.88
C LYS A 40 -11.46 -15.08 30.14
N LYS A 41 -11.74 -16.18 29.43
CA LYS A 41 -12.98 -16.95 29.60
C LYS A 41 -12.87 -18.13 30.57
N GLY A 42 -11.65 -18.49 30.99
CA GLY A 42 -11.39 -19.56 31.96
C GLY A 42 -10.89 -20.85 31.31
N THR A 43 -10.93 -21.93 32.09
CA THR A 43 -10.38 -23.25 31.71
C THR A 43 -11.30 -23.99 30.74
N VAL A 44 -10.70 -24.66 29.75
CA VAL A 44 -11.39 -25.58 28.82
C VAL A 44 -10.81 -26.99 28.97
N SER A 45 -11.65 -28.00 28.77
CA SER A 45 -11.24 -29.41 28.87
C SER A 45 -10.51 -29.88 27.63
N VAL A 46 -9.41 -30.63 27.80
CA VAL A 46 -8.68 -31.28 26.69
C VAL A 46 -9.64 -32.00 25.76
N PHE A 47 -9.61 -31.60 24.49
CA PHE A 47 -10.29 -32.30 23.41
C PHE A 47 -9.26 -32.88 22.45
N ASP A 48 -9.14 -34.20 22.47
CA ASP A 48 -8.23 -34.92 21.59
C ASP A 48 -8.57 -34.66 20.13
N ALA A 49 -7.56 -34.28 19.34
CA ALA A 49 -7.78 -34.03 17.93
C ALA A 49 -8.18 -35.31 17.18
N PRO A 50 -9.17 -35.24 16.27
CA PRO A 50 -9.51 -36.34 15.38
C PRO A 50 -8.31 -36.77 14.52
N ASN A 51 -8.30 -38.04 14.11
CA ASN A 51 -7.22 -38.59 13.29
C ASN A 51 -7.00 -37.85 11.97
N SER A 52 -8.04 -37.23 11.40
CA SER A 52 -7.92 -36.40 10.19
C SER A 52 -7.01 -35.19 10.43
N ILE A 53 -7.20 -34.47 11.55
CA ILE A 53 -6.37 -33.33 11.95
C ILE A 53 -4.94 -33.80 12.27
N LYS A 54 -4.79 -34.86 13.07
CA LYS A 54 -3.49 -35.44 13.44
C LYS A 54 -2.69 -35.89 12.21
N ALA A 55 -3.34 -36.52 11.25
CA ALA A 55 -2.70 -36.98 10.02
C ALA A 55 -2.17 -35.82 9.17
N HIS A 56 -2.91 -34.71 9.08
CA HIS A 56 -2.50 -33.54 8.30
C HIS A 56 -1.38 -32.72 8.96
N ALA A 57 -1.32 -32.72 10.30
CA ALA A 57 -0.16 -32.22 11.03
C ALA A 57 1.08 -33.09 10.78
N ALA A 58 0.93 -34.41 10.93
CA ALA A 58 2.02 -35.37 10.74
C ALA A 58 2.52 -35.44 9.28
N SER A 59 1.67 -35.15 8.29
CA SER A 59 2.02 -35.27 6.87
C SER A 59 2.84 -34.11 6.30
N ASN A 60 3.15 -33.05 7.06
CA ASN A 60 3.78 -31.84 6.51
C ASN A 60 4.99 -31.29 7.29
N TYR A 61 5.81 -32.15 7.90
CA TYR A 61 7.21 -31.78 8.22
C TYR A 61 8.09 -31.76 6.96
N LYS A 62 7.67 -30.99 5.96
CA LYS A 62 8.53 -30.42 4.91
C LYS A 62 8.00 -29.04 4.50
N PHE A 63 7.57 -28.22 5.45
CA PHE A 63 8.06 -26.86 5.35
C PHE A 63 9.56 -26.95 5.58
N HIS A 64 10.33 -27.14 4.50
CA HIS A 64 11.66 -26.58 4.47
C HIS A 64 11.44 -25.15 4.96
N LYS A 65 12.03 -24.80 6.10
CA LYS A 65 12.30 -23.40 6.43
C LYS A 65 12.68 -22.77 5.10
N ALA A 66 11.79 -21.96 4.52
CA ALA A 66 11.93 -21.61 3.13
C ALA A 66 13.22 -20.80 3.05
N GLU A 67 14.29 -21.43 2.58
CA GLU A 67 15.64 -20.86 2.63
C GLU A 67 15.72 -19.60 1.77
N ASN A 68 14.65 -19.24 1.04
CA ASN A 68 14.53 -18.03 0.23
C ASN A 68 13.12 -17.40 0.17
N GLU A 69 12.22 -17.58 1.16
CA GLU A 69 11.05 -16.70 1.31
C GLU A 69 11.24 -15.77 2.51
N GLY A 70 11.54 -14.51 2.20
CA GLY A 70 11.99 -13.50 3.14
C GLY A 70 11.04 -13.23 4.31
N VAL A 71 11.42 -13.77 5.46
CA VAL A 71 11.71 -13.04 6.71
C VAL A 71 10.57 -12.18 7.27
N VAL A 72 10.01 -12.61 8.41
CA VAL A 72 9.37 -11.73 9.40
C VAL A 72 10.38 -11.42 10.52
N VAL A 73 11.19 -10.34 10.49
CA VAL A 73 12.16 -10.04 11.56
C VAL A 73 12.11 -8.63 12.17
N ILE A 74 12.00 -8.67 13.50
CA ILE A 74 12.20 -7.71 14.60
C ILE A 74 13.67 -7.19 14.64
N ALA A 75 13.97 -5.98 15.12
CA ALA A 75 15.35 -5.41 15.17
C ALA A 75 15.79 -4.93 16.58
N PRO A 76 17.10 -4.72 16.90
CA PRO A 76 18.34 -5.00 16.14
C PRO A 76 19.45 -5.76 16.91
N ASN A 77 20.32 -6.46 16.17
CA ASN A 77 21.78 -6.22 16.14
C ASN A 77 22.39 -6.87 14.87
N ALA A 78 23.01 -6.04 14.02
CA ALA A 78 23.67 -6.38 12.75
C ALA A 78 25.09 -6.97 12.96
N PRO A 79 25.89 -7.39 11.93
CA PRO A 79 25.68 -7.45 10.45
C PRO A 79 25.93 -8.87 9.86
N THR A 80 25.41 -9.30 8.69
CA THR A 80 25.85 -8.99 7.31
C THR A 80 24.92 -9.70 6.30
N ALA A 81 24.63 -9.05 5.16
CA ALA A 81 23.84 -9.54 4.01
C ALA A 81 24.58 -10.65 3.22
N GLN A 82 24.03 -11.43 2.28
CA GLN A 82 23.33 -11.04 1.03
C GLN A 82 23.07 -12.31 0.17
N ALA A 83 21.96 -12.41 -0.58
CA ALA A 83 21.85 -12.82 -2.00
C ALA A 83 20.52 -13.52 -2.40
N ASP A 84 19.96 -13.05 -3.52
CA ASP A 84 19.15 -13.77 -4.53
C ASP A 84 17.64 -14.02 -4.36
N ALA A 85 16.87 -12.94 -4.48
CA ALA A 85 15.46 -12.97 -4.89
C ALA A 85 15.32 -12.81 -6.42
N LYS A 86 14.89 -13.87 -7.12
CA LYS A 86 14.30 -13.76 -8.47
C LYS A 86 13.12 -14.71 -8.64
N ASN A 87 11.99 -14.13 -9.03
CA ASN A 87 10.79 -14.75 -9.63
C ASN A 87 9.75 -15.38 -8.69
N ALA A 88 8.90 -14.54 -8.11
CA ALA A 88 7.48 -14.89 -7.91
C ALA A 88 6.62 -13.64 -8.12
N GLN A 89 6.12 -13.46 -9.34
CA GLN A 89 5.04 -12.51 -9.64
C GLN A 89 3.80 -12.94 -8.84
N LYS A 90 3.52 -12.28 -7.70
CA LYS A 90 2.27 -12.43 -6.96
C LYS A 90 1.15 -11.68 -7.70
N LYS A 91 0.28 -12.45 -8.35
CA LYS A 91 -0.99 -11.99 -8.90
C LYS A 91 -1.91 -11.60 -7.72
N PRO A 92 -2.62 -10.46 -7.75
CA PRO A 92 -3.49 -10.06 -6.65
C PRO A 92 -4.63 -11.06 -6.48
N LEU A 93 -4.77 -11.65 -5.29
CA LEU A 93 -5.95 -12.45 -4.96
C LEU A 93 -7.15 -11.51 -4.79
N SER A 94 -8.20 -11.78 -5.56
CA SER A 94 -9.49 -11.11 -5.51
C SER A 94 -10.12 -11.24 -4.11
N SER A 95 -10.55 -10.11 -3.55
CA SER A 95 -11.14 -9.94 -2.21
C SER A 95 -12.63 -10.32 -2.11
N SER A 96 -13.15 -11.19 -2.98
CA SER A 96 -14.60 -11.42 -3.11
C SER A 96 -15.01 -12.89 -3.12
N GLN A 97 -14.53 -13.68 -2.17
CA GLN A 97 -15.20 -14.92 -1.80
C GLN A 97 -15.79 -14.77 -0.41
N ALA A 98 -17.05 -14.34 -0.37
CA ALA A 98 -17.89 -14.54 0.80
C ALA A 98 -17.94 -16.04 1.09
N LEU A 99 -17.83 -16.41 2.37
CA LEU A 99 -18.23 -17.73 2.83
C LEU A 99 -19.63 -18.00 2.28
N ALA A 100 -19.79 -19.11 1.55
CA ALA A 100 -21.11 -19.71 1.46
C ALA A 100 -21.53 -19.95 2.92
N ASN A 101 -22.57 -19.24 3.36
CA ASN A 101 -23.21 -19.49 4.66
C ASN A 101 -23.67 -20.94 4.66
N ASP A 102 -22.80 -21.85 5.08
CA ASP A 102 -23.15 -23.25 5.21
C ASP A 102 -23.66 -23.46 6.64
N SER A 103 -24.96 -23.23 6.82
CA SER A 103 -25.66 -23.53 8.07
C SER A 103 -25.62 -25.02 8.46
N SER A 104 -24.93 -25.87 7.68
CA SER A 104 -24.72 -27.29 7.96
C SER A 104 -23.29 -27.66 8.38
N PHE A 105 -22.35 -26.70 8.43
CA PHE A 105 -20.98 -27.00 8.85
C PHE A 105 -20.94 -27.46 10.31
N THR A 106 -20.41 -28.67 10.54
CA THR A 106 -20.20 -29.24 11.88
C THR A 106 -18.70 -29.33 12.14
N PRO A 107 -18.13 -28.48 13.00
CA PRO A 107 -16.70 -28.46 13.26
C PRO A 107 -16.19 -29.78 13.84
N LEU A 108 -14.95 -30.14 13.49
CA LEU A 108 -14.28 -31.35 14.00
C LEU A 108 -13.87 -31.25 15.48
N CYS A 109 -13.80 -30.03 16.02
CA CYS A 109 -13.37 -29.72 17.39
C CYS A 109 -14.35 -28.74 18.04
N PRO A 110 -14.41 -28.64 19.38
CA PRO A 110 -15.26 -27.67 20.07
C PRO A 110 -14.99 -26.25 19.59
N THR A 111 -16.05 -25.49 19.34
CA THR A 111 -15.95 -24.12 18.85
C THR A 111 -15.72 -23.16 20.01
N LEU A 112 -14.67 -22.35 19.90
CA LEU A 112 -14.36 -21.26 20.80
C LEU A 112 -14.39 -19.92 20.06
N ALA A 113 -14.62 -18.85 20.79
CA ALA A 113 -14.60 -17.50 20.24
C ALA A 113 -13.16 -17.00 20.06
N VAL A 114 -12.92 -16.24 18.99
CA VAL A 114 -11.69 -15.46 18.77
C VAL A 114 -11.63 -14.25 19.73
N ASN A 115 -10.49 -13.57 19.78
CA ASN A 115 -10.24 -12.42 20.65
C ASN A 115 -10.51 -12.70 22.14
N THR A 116 -10.25 -13.95 22.53
CA THR A 116 -10.47 -14.48 23.88
C THR A 116 -9.30 -15.39 24.25
N ILE A 117 -8.89 -15.35 25.51
CA ILE A 117 -7.89 -16.26 26.08
C ILE A 117 -8.60 -17.39 26.82
N TYR A 118 -8.17 -18.62 26.53
CA TYR A 118 -8.56 -19.83 27.22
C TYR A 118 -7.36 -20.44 27.92
N THR A 119 -7.62 -21.14 29.02
CA THR A 119 -6.61 -21.92 29.73
C THR A 119 -6.85 -23.39 29.45
N LEU A 120 -5.84 -24.11 28.99
CA LEU A 120 -5.87 -25.57 28.87
C LEU A 120 -5.07 -26.18 30.01
N ASP A 121 -5.62 -27.18 30.69
CA ASP A 121 -4.93 -27.97 31.71
C ASP A 121 -5.00 -29.48 31.40
N GLY A 122 -4.10 -30.26 31.98
CA GLY A 122 -4.14 -31.72 31.91
C GLY A 122 -3.62 -32.36 30.62
N LEU A 123 -3.13 -31.59 29.65
CA LEU A 123 -2.49 -32.13 28.44
C LEU A 123 -1.19 -32.87 28.82
N GLN A 124 -1.04 -34.11 28.37
CA GLN A 124 0.11 -34.97 28.69
C GLN A 124 1.09 -35.05 27.51
N SER A 125 2.37 -35.36 27.78
CA SER A 125 3.39 -35.61 26.73
C SER A 125 2.90 -36.59 25.66
N GLY A 126 3.11 -36.24 24.38
CA GLY A 126 2.63 -37.00 23.22
C GLY A 126 1.13 -36.86 22.93
N GLY A 127 0.40 -36.13 23.78
CA GLY A 127 -1.01 -35.78 23.56
C GLY A 127 -1.18 -34.60 22.61
N SER A 128 -2.43 -34.37 22.22
CA SER A 128 -2.82 -33.24 21.37
C SER A 128 -4.12 -32.62 21.83
N ALA A 129 -4.31 -31.33 21.58
CA ALA A 129 -5.59 -30.66 21.77
C ALA A 129 -5.99 -29.91 20.50
N CYS A 130 -7.29 -29.89 20.18
CA CYS A 130 -7.81 -29.05 19.10
C CYS A 130 -9.07 -28.29 19.48
N TYR A 131 -9.22 -27.11 18.90
CA TYR A 131 -10.40 -26.25 19.05
C TYR A 131 -10.66 -25.52 17.74
N HIS A 132 -11.93 -25.39 17.37
CA HIS A 132 -12.38 -24.68 16.20
C HIS A 132 -12.63 -23.20 16.51
N PHE A 133 -12.43 -22.33 15.53
CA PHE A 133 -12.93 -20.96 15.52
C PHE A 133 -13.25 -20.51 14.10
N GLU A 134 -14.13 -19.52 14.00
CA GLU A 134 -14.56 -18.95 12.72
C GLU A 134 -13.96 -17.56 12.52
N ILE A 135 -13.54 -17.30 11.29
CA ILE A 135 -13.17 -15.97 10.80
C ILE A 135 -14.21 -15.56 9.77
N THR A 136 -14.93 -14.47 10.04
CA THR A 136 -16.07 -14.03 9.22
C THR A 136 -15.68 -13.08 8.10
N GLN A 137 -14.49 -12.48 8.17
CA GLN A 137 -13.97 -11.50 7.22
C GLN A 137 -12.45 -11.60 7.12
N ARG A 138 -11.87 -11.16 5.99
CA ARG A 138 -10.40 -11.15 5.82
C ARG A 138 -9.76 -10.41 7.00
N SER A 139 -8.84 -11.08 7.68
CA SER A 139 -8.27 -10.60 8.94
C SER A 139 -6.80 -10.92 9.04
N LYS A 140 -6.07 -10.12 9.82
CA LYS A 140 -4.76 -10.43 10.36
C LYS A 140 -4.98 -11.23 11.63
N THR A 141 -4.47 -12.46 11.64
CA THR A 141 -4.73 -13.43 12.69
C THR A 141 -3.41 -13.83 13.34
N THR A 142 -3.34 -13.68 14.66
CA THR A 142 -2.26 -14.20 15.49
C THR A 142 -2.80 -15.30 16.37
N ALA A 143 -2.52 -16.55 16.04
CA ALA A 143 -2.78 -17.69 16.93
C ALA A 143 -1.62 -17.85 17.91
N PHE A 144 -1.88 -18.21 19.16
CA PHE A 144 -0.83 -18.30 20.17
C PHE A 144 -1.06 -19.37 21.23
N VAL A 145 0.05 -19.84 21.81
CA VAL A 145 0.13 -20.62 23.05
C VAL A 145 1.19 -19.95 23.94
N VAL A 146 0.82 -19.58 25.17
CA VAL A 146 1.68 -18.81 26.07
C VAL A 146 1.59 -19.25 27.52
N GLY A 147 2.63 -18.93 28.29
CA GLY A 147 2.65 -19.14 29.74
C GLY A 147 2.73 -20.62 30.12
N MET A 148 3.53 -21.38 29.39
CA MET A 148 3.83 -22.79 29.67
C MET A 148 4.76 -22.94 30.89
N SER A 149 4.62 -24.04 31.64
CA SER A 149 5.57 -24.39 32.70
C SER A 149 6.96 -24.70 32.12
N PRO A 150 8.04 -24.63 32.91
CA PRO A 150 9.38 -25.01 32.44
C PRO A 150 9.49 -26.43 31.86
N GLU A 151 8.58 -27.33 32.27
CA GLU A 151 8.51 -28.73 31.84
C GLU A 151 7.54 -28.97 30.67
N THR A 152 6.91 -27.92 30.15
CA THR A 152 5.93 -27.99 29.06
C THR A 152 6.45 -27.35 27.78
N ASP A 153 6.42 -28.11 26.69
CA ASP A 153 6.83 -27.76 25.34
C ASP A 153 5.69 -28.18 24.39
N ILE A 154 5.00 -27.17 23.85
CA ILE A 154 3.84 -27.34 22.97
C ILE A 154 4.19 -26.79 21.59
N ALA A 155 3.95 -27.57 20.54
CA ALA A 155 3.90 -27.05 19.18
C ALA A 155 2.50 -26.52 18.84
N LEU A 156 2.42 -25.45 18.07
CA LEU A 156 1.18 -24.86 17.59
C LEU A 156 1.09 -24.94 16.06
N SER A 157 0.02 -25.54 15.55
CA SER A 157 -0.40 -25.42 14.15
C SER A 157 -1.68 -24.61 14.05
N LEU A 158 -1.71 -23.65 13.13
CA LEU A 158 -2.94 -23.06 12.65
C LEU A 158 -3.40 -23.82 11.42
N MET A 159 -4.64 -24.32 11.43
CA MET A 159 -5.21 -25.07 10.33
C MET A 159 -6.47 -24.43 9.78
N ARG A 160 -6.73 -24.64 8.49
CA ARG A 160 -7.92 -24.19 7.77
C ARG A 160 -8.73 -25.37 7.27
N ASP A 161 -10.05 -25.30 7.44
CA ASP A 161 -11.04 -26.18 6.82
C ASP A 161 -11.56 -25.57 5.51
N ASP A 162 -11.84 -26.41 4.52
CA ASP A 162 -12.56 -26.00 3.30
C ASP A 162 -14.09 -25.96 3.47
N GLY A 163 -14.58 -26.32 4.66
CA GLY A 163 -16.02 -26.43 4.97
C GLY A 163 -16.58 -27.82 4.68
N GLN A 164 -15.74 -28.76 4.22
CA GLN A 164 -16.10 -30.16 3.99
C GLN A 164 -15.28 -31.10 4.90
N ASN A 165 -14.75 -30.56 6.01
CA ASN A 165 -13.89 -31.26 6.96
C ASN A 165 -12.54 -31.71 6.35
N ASN A 166 -12.11 -31.10 5.25
CA ASN A 166 -10.75 -31.27 4.75
C ASN A 166 -9.87 -30.17 5.33
N VAL A 167 -9.04 -30.57 6.30
CA VAL A 167 -8.20 -29.66 7.07
C VAL A 167 -6.80 -29.58 6.48
N THR A 168 -6.27 -28.36 6.36
CA THR A 168 -4.91 -28.10 5.89
C THR A 168 -4.18 -27.21 6.88
N ALA A 169 -2.96 -27.57 7.26
CA ALA A 169 -2.10 -26.70 8.05
C ALA A 169 -1.68 -25.49 7.19
N ILE A 170 -1.90 -24.28 7.70
CA ILE A 170 -1.52 -23.03 7.04
C ILE A 170 -0.30 -22.38 7.67
N ASN A 171 -0.05 -22.62 8.96
CA ASN A 171 1.14 -22.14 9.65
C ASN A 171 1.48 -23.02 10.86
N TYR A 172 2.72 -22.94 11.31
CA TYR A 172 3.29 -23.80 12.37
C TYR A 172 4.33 -23.05 13.18
N SER A 173 4.30 -23.22 14.50
CA SER A 173 5.30 -22.72 15.45
C SER A 173 5.68 -23.84 16.41
N ASN A 174 6.98 -24.00 16.64
CA ASN A 174 7.55 -24.98 17.56
C ASN A 174 8.92 -24.49 18.01
N GLN A 175 8.89 -23.54 18.94
CA GLN A 175 10.08 -23.02 19.58
C GLN A 175 10.64 -24.05 20.55
N ALA A 176 11.93 -23.95 20.85
CA ALA A 176 12.56 -24.89 21.75
C ALA A 176 12.08 -24.67 23.21
N GLY A 177 11.71 -25.78 23.88
CA GLY A 177 11.37 -25.79 25.29
C GLY A 177 10.03 -25.11 25.58
N ASN A 178 9.95 -24.33 26.66
CA ASN A 178 8.72 -23.71 27.12
C ASN A 178 8.50 -22.28 26.60
N THR A 179 9.09 -21.96 25.44
CA THR A 179 8.96 -20.63 24.84
C THR A 179 7.58 -20.46 24.24
N ASP A 180 6.97 -19.29 24.39
CA ASP A 180 5.68 -18.96 23.78
C ASP A 180 5.64 -19.27 22.27
N GLU A 181 4.55 -19.88 21.81
CA GLU A 181 4.29 -20.15 20.40
C GLU A 181 3.34 -19.12 19.82
N ALA A 182 3.59 -18.73 18.57
CA ALA A 182 2.63 -17.96 17.82
C ALA A 182 2.81 -18.04 16.30
N THR A 183 1.71 -17.91 15.58
CA THR A 183 1.67 -17.76 14.13
C THR A 183 1.13 -16.37 13.77
N LEU A 184 1.46 -15.86 12.59
CA LEU A 184 0.91 -14.61 12.06
C LEU A 184 0.50 -14.84 10.61
N ASP A 185 -0.79 -14.64 10.34
CA ASP A 185 -1.39 -15.04 9.09
C ASP A 185 -2.40 -14.01 8.59
N LEU A 186 -2.43 -13.83 7.27
CA LEU A 186 -3.51 -13.12 6.61
C LEU A 186 -4.59 -14.14 6.21
N THR A 187 -5.61 -14.24 7.02
CA THR A 187 -6.64 -15.28 6.91
C THR A 187 -7.87 -14.75 6.17
N PRO A 188 -8.32 -15.41 5.08
CA PRO A 188 -9.64 -15.14 4.49
C PRO A 188 -10.77 -15.57 5.45
N PRO A 189 -12.04 -15.22 5.12
CA PRO A 189 -13.19 -15.83 5.80
C PRO A 189 -13.12 -17.36 5.71
N GLY A 190 -13.36 -18.06 6.83
CA GLY A 190 -13.19 -19.51 6.90
C GLY A 190 -13.38 -20.12 8.29
N HIS A 191 -13.34 -21.44 8.31
CA HIS A 191 -13.25 -22.25 9.53
C HIS A 191 -11.80 -22.62 9.79
N TYR A 192 -11.38 -22.45 11.03
CA TYR A 192 -9.99 -22.63 11.44
C TYR A 192 -9.89 -23.45 12.71
N TYR A 193 -8.73 -24.06 12.94
CA TYR A 193 -8.45 -24.82 14.15
C TYR A 193 -7.13 -24.39 14.76
N TRP A 194 -7.13 -24.19 16.08
CA TRP A 194 -5.91 -24.35 16.86
C TRP A 194 -5.66 -25.84 17.00
N PHE A 195 -4.49 -26.29 16.59
CA PHE A 195 -4.02 -27.64 16.85
C PHE A 195 -2.72 -27.56 17.63
N MET A 196 -2.73 -28.11 18.83
CA MET A 196 -1.63 -28.04 19.79
C MET A 196 -1.13 -29.45 20.07
N GLU A 197 0.17 -29.65 19.97
CA GLU A 197 0.82 -30.95 20.23
C GLU A 197 1.81 -30.81 21.37
N ALA A 198 1.71 -31.68 22.37
CA ALA A 198 2.65 -31.70 23.47
C ALA A 198 3.88 -32.53 23.10
N ASN A 199 4.99 -31.87 22.75
CA ASN A 199 6.29 -32.54 22.64
C ASN A 199 6.68 -33.10 24.01
N THR A 200 6.53 -32.27 25.04
CA THR A 200 6.63 -32.65 26.45
C THR A 200 5.58 -31.85 27.23
N ALA A 201 4.85 -32.47 28.16
CA ALA A 201 3.93 -31.75 29.04
C ALA A 201 3.78 -32.49 30.38
N ASP A 202 3.73 -31.73 31.46
CA ASP A 202 3.55 -32.20 32.85
C ASP A 202 2.07 -32.15 33.30
N GLY A 203 1.15 -31.78 32.41
CA GLY A 203 -0.26 -31.54 32.72
C GLY A 203 -0.55 -30.18 33.34
N SER A 204 0.45 -29.32 33.52
CA SER A 204 0.24 -27.94 33.97
C SER A 204 -0.57 -27.12 32.98
N ALA A 205 -1.15 -26.04 33.49
CA ALA A 205 -2.00 -25.18 32.71
C ALA A 205 -1.19 -24.19 31.85
N PHE A 206 -1.62 -23.98 30.61
CA PHE A 206 -1.11 -22.92 29.74
C PHE A 206 -2.26 -22.17 29.06
N ASN A 207 -1.99 -21.02 28.44
CA ASN A 207 -3.00 -20.20 27.81
C ASN A 207 -2.90 -20.25 26.28
N PHE A 208 -4.04 -20.19 25.60
CA PHE A 208 -4.07 -20.14 24.14
C PHE A 208 -5.24 -19.30 23.63
N GLY A 209 -5.17 -18.95 22.35
CA GLY A 209 -6.24 -18.22 21.67
C GLY A 209 -5.80 -17.69 20.32
N ALA A 210 -6.64 -16.83 19.72
CA ALA A 210 -6.32 -16.10 18.51
C ALA A 210 -6.77 -14.65 18.64
N ILE A 211 -5.89 -13.75 18.24
CA ILE A 211 -6.21 -12.34 17.99
C ILE A 211 -6.59 -12.25 16.52
N VAL A 212 -7.80 -11.80 16.23
CA VAL A 212 -8.31 -11.65 14.87
C VAL A 212 -8.69 -10.20 14.66
N ASN A 213 -7.89 -9.49 13.86
CA ASN A 213 -8.12 -8.11 13.50
C ASN A 213 -8.56 -8.00 12.05
N ALA A 214 -9.77 -7.51 11.86
CA ALA A 214 -10.35 -7.33 10.53
C ALA A 214 -10.27 -5.88 10.02
N ASN A 215 -9.91 -4.94 10.89
CA ASN A 215 -9.72 -3.54 10.51
C ASN A 215 -8.32 -3.39 9.91
N ILE A 216 -8.08 -4.07 8.80
CA ILE A 216 -6.79 -4.14 8.12
C ILE A 216 -6.91 -3.60 6.71
N ASP A 217 -5.84 -3.01 6.21
CA ASP A 217 -5.77 -2.54 4.84
C ASP A 217 -5.38 -3.65 3.83
N ALA A 218 -5.19 -3.25 2.58
CA ALA A 218 -4.87 -4.15 1.48
C ALA A 218 -3.38 -4.59 1.43
N TYR A 219 -2.51 -3.98 2.23
CA TYR A 219 -1.05 -4.13 2.18
C TYR A 219 -0.48 -5.04 3.26
N GLU A 220 -1.29 -5.37 4.26
CA GLU A 220 -0.94 -6.32 5.31
C GLU A 220 -0.50 -7.69 4.77
N LEU A 221 0.55 -8.34 5.30
CA LEU A 221 1.20 -8.18 6.63
C LEU A 221 2.46 -7.31 6.65
N ASN A 222 2.38 -6.01 6.37
CA ASN A 222 3.54 -5.15 6.14
C ASN A 222 4.18 -4.60 7.42
N ASP A 223 4.01 -5.26 8.57
CA ASP A 223 4.40 -4.84 9.93
C ASP A 223 5.91 -4.64 10.19
N ILE A 224 6.75 -5.06 9.25
CA ILE A 224 8.19 -5.11 9.44
C ILE A 224 8.96 -4.86 8.12
N PRO A 225 10.24 -4.47 8.17
CA PRO A 225 11.01 -4.13 6.97
C PRO A 225 11.09 -5.24 5.91
N ALA A 226 11.12 -6.49 6.35
CA ALA A 226 11.28 -7.62 5.44
C ALA A 226 9.96 -8.07 4.76
N LEU A 227 8.80 -7.75 5.36
CA LEU A 227 7.49 -7.88 4.73
C LEU A 227 7.00 -6.59 4.07
N ALA A 228 7.87 -5.58 3.95
CA ALA A 228 7.50 -4.31 3.34
C ALA A 228 6.84 -4.51 1.97
N PHE A 229 5.66 -3.91 1.77
CA PHE A 229 4.92 -4.07 0.53
C PHE A 229 5.67 -3.39 -0.62
N SER A 230 6.13 -4.18 -1.59
CA SER A 230 6.83 -3.67 -2.78
C SER A 230 5.84 -3.03 -3.75
N LEU A 231 5.92 -1.71 -3.86
CA LEU A 231 5.15 -0.94 -4.82
C LEU A 231 5.73 -1.10 -6.24
N PRO A 232 4.86 -1.12 -7.26
CA PRO A 232 5.33 -1.16 -8.65
C PRO A 232 6.01 0.16 -9.04
N ASP A 233 6.78 0.12 -10.13
CA ASP A 233 7.32 1.33 -10.75
C ASP A 233 6.19 2.26 -11.21
N GLY A 234 6.36 3.55 -10.97
CA GLY A 234 5.30 4.54 -11.11
C GLY A 234 5.33 5.55 -9.95
N LEU A 235 4.31 6.41 -9.89
CA LEU A 235 4.01 7.23 -8.73
C LEU A 235 2.74 6.69 -8.08
N ASN A 236 2.89 5.95 -6.98
CA ASN A 236 1.80 5.24 -6.35
C ASN A 236 1.10 6.12 -5.32
N ARG A 237 -0.22 5.99 -5.23
CA ARG A 237 -1.04 6.64 -4.20
C ARG A 237 -1.84 5.56 -3.50
N ILE A 238 -1.46 5.28 -2.26
CA ILE A 238 -2.01 4.18 -1.48
C ILE A 238 -2.76 4.69 -0.25
N ALA A 239 -3.73 3.93 0.20
CA ALA A 239 -4.52 4.21 1.39
C ALA A 239 -4.35 3.07 2.39
N GLY A 240 -3.87 3.39 3.59
CA GLY A 240 -3.68 2.41 4.66
C GLY A 240 -4.23 2.92 5.97
N ASN A 241 -4.34 2.04 6.95
CA ASN A 241 -4.78 2.39 8.30
C ASN A 241 -3.76 1.85 9.31
N SER A 242 -3.89 2.26 10.57
CA SER A 242 -3.18 1.57 11.64
C SER A 242 -4.16 0.75 12.47
N ASP A 243 -3.92 -0.55 12.51
CA ASP A 243 -4.80 -1.55 13.06
C ASP A 243 -4.64 -1.72 14.60
N SER A 244 -3.54 -1.18 15.15
CA SER A 244 -3.20 -1.14 16.57
C SER A 244 -2.31 0.08 16.91
N ASP A 245 -2.04 0.30 18.20
CA ASP A 245 -1.15 1.37 18.69
C ASP A 245 0.34 1.13 18.39
N SER A 246 0.67 -0.07 17.91
CA SER A 246 2.04 -0.52 17.60
C SER A 246 2.17 -1.10 16.19
N ASP A 247 1.14 -0.89 15.37
CA ASP A 247 1.11 -1.26 13.96
C ASP A 247 2.19 -0.48 13.22
N ALA A 248 2.92 -1.15 12.33
CA ALA A 248 4.04 -0.51 11.67
C ALA A 248 4.04 -0.85 10.20
N ASP A 249 3.50 0.03 9.37
CA ASP A 249 3.41 -0.20 7.95
C ASP A 249 4.73 0.07 7.24
N TYR A 250 5.31 -0.95 6.63
CA TYR A 250 6.50 -0.82 5.79
C TYR A 250 6.14 -0.94 4.30
N TYR A 251 6.70 -0.04 3.50
CA TYR A 251 6.58 -0.05 2.05
C TYR A 251 7.96 0.02 1.43
N ALA A 252 8.09 -0.58 0.24
CA ALA A 252 9.31 -0.54 -0.54
C ALA A 252 9.04 0.03 -1.94
N PHE A 253 9.95 0.86 -2.42
CA PHE A 253 9.98 1.31 -3.80
C PHE A 253 11.41 1.20 -4.33
N THR A 254 11.58 0.67 -5.53
CA THR A 254 12.89 0.57 -6.19
C THR A 254 13.02 1.66 -7.25
N ALA A 255 14.03 2.51 -7.12
CA ALA A 255 14.37 3.50 -8.13
C ALA A 255 15.13 2.83 -9.28
N ILE A 256 14.42 2.07 -10.12
CA ILE A 256 15.00 1.21 -11.19
C ILE A 256 15.99 1.96 -12.08
N ARG A 257 15.73 3.25 -12.37
CA ARG A 257 16.55 4.10 -13.24
C ARG A 257 17.47 5.05 -12.48
N GLY A 258 17.46 5.04 -11.15
CA GLY A 258 18.12 6.06 -10.32
C GLY A 258 17.35 7.38 -10.32
N GLN A 259 16.07 7.35 -10.67
CA GLN A 259 15.19 8.51 -10.65
C GLN A 259 14.91 8.98 -9.22
N GLN A 260 14.70 10.28 -9.05
CA GLN A 260 14.25 10.86 -7.79
C GLN A 260 12.91 10.27 -7.38
N VAL A 261 12.74 10.04 -6.09
CA VAL A 261 11.53 9.46 -5.49
C VAL A 261 10.78 10.53 -4.71
N PHE A 262 9.47 10.62 -4.94
CA PHE A 262 8.56 11.45 -4.17
C PHE A 262 8.00 10.64 -3.00
N LEU A 263 7.94 11.29 -1.83
CA LEU A 263 7.31 10.75 -0.64
C LEU A 263 6.43 11.82 0.01
N ARG A 264 5.18 11.48 0.31
CA ARG A 264 4.26 12.30 1.10
C ARG A 264 3.25 11.42 1.82
N LEU A 265 2.91 11.77 3.06
CA LEU A 265 1.85 11.13 3.83
C LEU A 265 0.86 12.19 4.31
N ASP A 266 -0.42 11.99 4.04
CA ASP A 266 -1.52 12.83 4.54
C ASP A 266 -2.52 11.93 5.31
N GLY A 267 -3.16 12.47 6.34
CA GLY A 267 -4.40 11.89 6.85
C GLY A 267 -5.54 12.19 5.89
N VAL A 268 -6.45 11.24 5.66
CA VAL A 268 -7.60 11.46 4.77
C VAL A 268 -8.60 12.45 5.37
N ASP A 269 -8.86 12.33 6.68
CA ASP A 269 -9.77 13.22 7.39
C ASP A 269 -9.07 14.51 7.82
N SER A 270 -9.83 15.61 7.82
CA SER A 270 -9.31 16.91 8.24
C SER A 270 -8.69 16.86 9.64
N GLY A 271 -7.51 17.45 9.77
CA GLY A 271 -6.80 17.52 11.04
C GLY A 271 -6.18 16.20 11.52
N THR A 272 -6.13 15.13 10.72
CA THR A 272 -5.54 13.83 11.13
C THR A 272 -4.09 13.59 10.70
N ASN A 273 -3.46 14.54 10.00
CA ASN A 273 -2.07 14.41 9.50
C ASN A 273 -1.07 14.00 10.59
N ASN A 274 -1.23 14.48 11.82
CA ASN A 274 -0.30 14.20 12.92
C ASN A 274 -0.62 12.91 13.69
N ASN A 275 -1.57 12.10 13.23
CA ASN A 275 -1.88 10.81 13.87
C ASN A 275 -0.84 9.73 13.55
N TRP A 276 -0.01 9.95 12.53
CA TRP A 276 1.06 9.06 12.13
C TRP A 276 2.41 9.76 12.09
N LEU A 277 3.46 8.96 12.24
CA LEU A 277 4.85 9.33 12.04
C LEU A 277 5.33 8.72 10.72
N LEU A 278 6.12 9.47 9.96
CA LEU A 278 6.66 9.02 8.68
C LEU A 278 8.19 8.97 8.75
N ALA A 279 8.78 7.89 8.25
CA ALA A 279 10.23 7.79 8.08
C ALA A 279 10.62 7.07 6.79
N SER A 280 11.80 7.37 6.28
CA SER A 280 12.38 6.70 5.11
C SER A 280 13.81 6.23 5.38
N SER A 281 14.22 5.14 4.74
CA SER A 281 15.57 4.59 4.74
C SER A 281 16.01 4.25 3.32
N THR A 282 17.29 4.50 3.02
CA THR A 282 17.94 4.16 1.74
C THR A 282 19.07 3.13 1.93
N ASP A 283 19.21 2.56 3.12
CA ASP A 283 20.30 1.66 3.51
C ASP A 283 19.78 0.33 4.07
N GLY A 284 18.62 -0.13 3.57
CA GLY A 284 18.02 -1.40 3.98
C GLY A 284 17.40 -1.39 5.38
N GLY A 285 17.06 -0.22 5.91
CA GLY A 285 16.43 -0.08 7.23
C GLY A 285 17.41 0.09 8.39
N ASN A 286 18.70 0.28 8.10
CA ASN A 286 19.72 0.51 9.12
C ASN A 286 19.62 1.93 9.72
N THR A 287 19.35 2.93 8.88
CA THR A 287 19.19 4.34 9.29
C THR A 287 17.84 4.87 8.80
N TRP A 288 17.09 5.47 9.72
CA TRP A 288 15.77 6.06 9.45
C TRP A 288 15.81 7.57 9.56
N THR A 289 15.33 8.25 8.51
CA THR A 289 15.13 9.71 8.52
C THR A 289 13.66 10.03 8.71
N THR A 290 13.32 10.70 9.82
CA THR A 290 11.95 11.17 10.09
C THR A 290 11.55 12.30 9.15
N ARG A 291 10.29 12.32 8.76
CA ARG A 291 9.66 13.30 7.87
C ARG A 291 8.39 13.84 8.53
N ASN A 292 8.08 15.11 8.30
CA ASN A 292 6.79 15.67 8.71
C ASN A 292 5.69 15.15 7.78
N THR A 293 4.50 14.95 8.31
CA THR A 293 3.33 14.64 7.47
C THR A 293 2.82 15.91 6.77
N ALA A 294 1.96 15.73 5.77
CA ALA A 294 1.43 16.78 4.88
C ALA A 294 2.45 17.55 4.03
N GLN A 295 3.73 17.17 4.08
CA GLN A 295 4.80 17.75 3.27
C GLN A 295 5.30 16.73 2.24
N GLY A 296 5.57 17.20 1.02
CA GLY A 296 6.23 16.41 -0.01
C GLY A 296 7.75 16.44 0.13
N TYR A 297 8.39 15.28 -0.01
CA TYR A 297 9.84 15.11 0.05
C TYR A 297 10.37 14.49 -1.23
N THR A 298 11.55 14.95 -1.63
CA THR A 298 12.35 14.31 -2.67
C THR A 298 13.44 13.48 -2.02
N ILE A 299 13.47 12.19 -2.31
CA ILE A 299 14.56 11.27 -1.97
C ILE A 299 15.40 11.09 -3.24
N VAL A 300 16.71 11.32 -3.12
CA VAL A 300 17.66 11.15 -4.22
C VAL A 300 18.38 9.81 -4.01
N PRO A 301 18.15 8.79 -4.86
CA PRO A 301 18.90 7.55 -4.78
C PRO A 301 20.37 7.79 -5.13
N SER A 302 21.25 6.94 -4.61
CA SER A 302 22.69 6.99 -4.90
C SER A 302 23.04 6.37 -6.26
N GLN A 303 22.24 5.40 -6.70
CA GLN A 303 22.44 4.67 -7.95
C GLN A 303 21.12 4.04 -8.45
N PRO A 304 21.06 3.60 -9.72
CA PRO A 304 19.95 2.80 -10.22
C PRO A 304 19.74 1.51 -9.42
N ASN A 305 18.49 1.10 -9.28
CA ASN A 305 18.02 -0.05 -8.49
C ASN A 305 18.15 0.10 -6.98
N ASP A 306 18.44 1.29 -6.46
CA ASP A 306 18.36 1.53 -5.02
C ASP A 306 16.94 1.27 -4.50
N LYS A 307 16.86 0.55 -3.38
CA LYS A 307 15.62 0.26 -2.67
C LYS A 307 15.41 1.31 -1.58
N ILE A 308 14.31 2.04 -1.68
CA ILE A 308 13.84 2.96 -0.64
C ILE A 308 12.83 2.19 0.21
N LEU A 309 13.09 2.14 1.52
CA LEU A 309 12.11 1.70 2.50
C LEU A 309 11.42 2.92 3.10
N VAL A 310 10.11 2.80 3.29
CA VAL A 310 9.29 3.79 3.99
C VAL A 310 8.56 3.09 5.11
N ARG A 311 8.43 3.78 6.24
CA ARG A 311 7.72 3.32 7.41
C ARG A 311 6.69 4.36 7.84
N VAL A 312 5.47 3.92 8.10
CA VAL A 312 4.43 4.67 8.78
C VAL A 312 4.19 4.04 10.16
N LEU A 313 4.09 4.85 11.20
CA LEU A 313 3.81 4.39 12.57
C LEU A 313 2.68 5.23 13.18
N PRO A 314 1.81 4.66 14.03
CA PRO A 314 0.98 5.42 14.95
C PRO A 314 1.82 6.43 15.75
N ASN A 315 1.33 7.66 15.87
CA ASN A 315 1.95 8.64 16.74
C ASN A 315 1.48 8.42 18.19
N PRO A 316 2.36 8.07 19.14
CA PRO A 316 1.94 7.85 20.53
C PRO A 316 1.40 9.11 21.21
N SER A 317 1.77 10.31 20.73
CA SER A 317 1.21 11.57 21.23
C SER A 317 -0.22 11.83 20.75
N ARG A 318 -0.65 11.11 19.70
CA ARG A 318 -1.98 11.25 19.10
C ARG A 318 -2.31 10.02 18.25
N LEU A 319 -2.78 8.97 18.91
CA LEU A 319 -3.03 7.70 18.24
C LEU A 319 -4.16 7.81 17.19
N PRO A 320 -4.02 7.16 16.03
CA PRO A 320 -5.11 6.99 15.09
C PRO A 320 -6.15 6.01 15.65
N THR A 321 -7.40 6.16 15.25
CA THR A 321 -8.41 5.11 15.43
C THR A 321 -8.30 4.10 14.29
N VAL A 322 -8.71 2.84 14.50
CA VAL A 322 -8.64 1.79 13.46
C VAL A 322 -9.40 2.10 12.17
N SER A 323 -10.40 3.00 12.22
CA SER A 323 -11.16 3.47 11.05
C SER A 323 -10.54 4.66 10.32
N GLN A 324 -9.52 5.29 10.89
CA GLN A 324 -8.85 6.43 10.28
C GLN A 324 -7.82 5.94 9.27
N ILE A 325 -7.81 6.60 8.11
CA ILE A 325 -7.00 6.20 6.96
C ILE A 325 -5.96 7.29 6.71
N TYR A 326 -4.72 6.87 6.50
CA TYR A 326 -3.71 7.71 5.87
C TYR A 326 -3.66 7.46 4.36
N ARG A 327 -3.14 8.44 3.64
CA ARG A 327 -2.89 8.37 2.21
C ARG A 327 -1.43 8.70 1.94
N MET A 328 -0.70 7.73 1.41
CA MET A 328 0.71 7.91 1.06
C MET A 328 0.87 8.02 -0.45
N SER A 329 1.65 9.00 -0.89
CA SER A 329 2.18 9.05 -2.25
C SER A 329 3.65 8.65 -2.22
N LEU A 330 4.01 7.59 -2.93
CA LEU A 330 5.36 7.02 -2.96
C LEU A 330 5.69 6.49 -4.36
N GLY A 331 6.79 6.98 -4.93
CA GLY A 331 7.33 6.46 -6.20
C GLY A 331 8.10 7.51 -6.99
N SER A 332 8.24 7.30 -8.30
CA SER A 332 8.95 8.22 -9.19
C SER A 332 8.41 9.65 -9.09
N ARG A 333 9.28 10.61 -8.77
CA ARG A 333 8.92 12.03 -8.70
C ARG A 333 8.71 12.58 -10.11
N ILE A 334 7.60 13.28 -10.32
CA ILE A 334 7.35 14.01 -11.57
C ILE A 334 8.31 15.21 -11.62
N ALA A 335 9.18 15.27 -12.64
CA ALA A 335 10.19 16.30 -12.79
C ALA A 335 9.60 17.61 -13.34
N ALA A 336 9.43 17.69 -14.66
CA ALA A 336 8.76 18.78 -15.37
C ALA A 336 8.01 18.16 -16.55
N GLY A 337 6.69 18.04 -16.39
CA GLY A 337 5.81 17.47 -17.41
C GLY A 337 5.29 18.50 -18.41
N SER A 338 4.43 18.04 -19.31
CA SER A 338 3.60 18.92 -20.11
C SER A 338 2.13 18.59 -19.89
N ILE A 339 1.31 19.63 -19.86
CA ILE A 339 -0.15 19.54 -19.78
C ILE A 339 -0.68 20.49 -20.84
N SER A 340 -1.57 20.02 -21.70
CA SER A 340 -2.28 20.86 -22.66
C SER A 340 -3.77 20.60 -22.61
N VAL A 341 -4.56 21.67 -22.73
CA VAL A 341 -6.02 21.64 -22.76
C VAL A 341 -6.46 22.58 -23.89
N GLU A 342 -6.99 21.99 -24.96
CA GLU A 342 -7.22 22.63 -26.24
C GLU A 342 -8.65 22.35 -26.71
N GLY A 343 -9.31 23.34 -27.32
CA GLY A 343 -10.50 23.08 -28.12
C GLY A 343 -10.14 22.50 -29.48
N GLU A 344 -11.11 22.44 -30.37
CA GLU A 344 -10.90 21.93 -31.72
C GLU A 344 -9.92 22.80 -32.52
N SER A 345 -9.19 22.17 -33.45
CA SER A 345 -8.15 22.86 -34.24
C SER A 345 -8.70 23.95 -35.17
N ASN A 346 -10.00 23.91 -35.47
CA ASN A 346 -10.70 24.85 -36.33
C ASN A 346 -11.53 25.89 -35.56
N VAL A 347 -11.30 26.05 -34.25
CA VAL A 347 -11.97 27.08 -33.45
C VAL A 347 -11.60 28.48 -33.93
N LEU A 348 -12.58 29.22 -34.46
CA LEU A 348 -12.47 30.66 -34.66
C LEU A 348 -12.56 31.36 -33.30
N ARG A 349 -11.39 31.58 -32.70
CA ARG A 349 -11.26 32.16 -31.37
C ARG A 349 -11.77 33.59 -31.29
N ILE A 350 -12.48 33.90 -30.21
CA ILE A 350 -12.71 35.26 -29.74
C ILE A 350 -11.35 35.83 -29.33
N PRO A 351 -10.84 36.90 -29.98
CA PRO A 351 -9.53 37.45 -29.70
C PRO A 351 -9.53 38.22 -28.37
N SER A 352 -8.35 38.43 -27.78
CA SER A 352 -8.20 39.19 -26.52
C SER A 352 -8.61 40.66 -26.62
N SER A 353 -8.71 41.21 -27.84
CA SER A 353 -9.22 42.55 -28.10
C SER A 353 -10.74 42.65 -28.10
N ALA A 354 -11.45 41.51 -28.19
CA ALA A 354 -12.91 41.48 -28.10
C ALA A 354 -13.35 41.58 -26.64
N TRP A 355 -14.52 42.20 -26.41
CA TRP A 355 -15.09 42.27 -25.07
C TRP A 355 -15.50 40.88 -24.58
N ALA A 356 -15.16 40.57 -23.33
CA ALA A 356 -15.60 39.40 -22.57
C ALA A 356 -15.65 39.78 -21.06
N PRO A 357 -16.62 39.24 -20.29
CA PRO A 357 -16.89 39.68 -18.92
C PRO A 357 -15.71 39.51 -17.95
N TYR A 358 -14.89 38.47 -18.14
CA TYR A 358 -13.78 38.11 -17.25
C TYR A 358 -12.41 38.13 -17.94
N GLY A 359 -12.29 38.93 -19.00
CA GLY A 359 -11.08 39.02 -19.80
C GLY A 359 -10.91 37.88 -20.79
N PHE A 360 -9.67 37.62 -21.22
CA PHE A 360 -9.39 36.66 -22.28
C PHE A 360 -9.62 35.22 -21.85
N MET A 361 -10.35 34.46 -22.67
CA MET A 361 -10.57 33.02 -22.50
C MET A 361 -9.43 32.26 -23.16
N THR A 362 -8.52 31.73 -22.33
CA THR A 362 -7.28 31.10 -22.80
C THR A 362 -7.57 29.86 -23.64
N THR A 363 -8.49 29.02 -23.18
CA THR A 363 -8.99 27.86 -23.93
C THR A 363 -10.39 28.17 -24.46
N GLN A 364 -10.64 27.88 -25.73
CA GLN A 364 -11.95 28.07 -26.35
C GLN A 364 -12.27 26.85 -27.20
N ALA A 365 -13.52 26.40 -27.18
CA ALA A 365 -13.99 25.21 -27.87
C ALA A 365 -15.45 25.37 -28.31
N TYR A 366 -15.86 24.64 -29.34
CA TYR A 366 -17.26 24.56 -29.76
C TYR A 366 -17.98 23.40 -29.09
N ARG A 367 -17.37 22.22 -29.04
CA ARG A 367 -18.01 20.95 -28.69
C ARG A 367 -17.07 20.00 -27.96
N ASP A 368 -15.82 19.95 -28.34
CA ASP A 368 -14.85 18.99 -27.83
C ASP A 368 -13.63 19.70 -27.23
N VAL A 369 -13.29 19.34 -25.99
CA VAL A 369 -12.03 19.74 -25.34
C VAL A 369 -11.10 18.54 -25.31
N THR A 370 -10.01 18.62 -26.06
CA THR A 370 -8.93 17.63 -26.01
C THR A 370 -7.90 18.06 -24.99
N TRP A 371 -7.47 17.13 -24.15
CA TRP A 371 -6.41 17.40 -23.19
C TRP A 371 -5.40 16.28 -23.12
N ARG A 372 -4.18 16.63 -22.77
CA ARG A 372 -3.03 15.73 -22.77
C ARG A 372 -2.18 16.00 -21.54
N VAL A 373 -1.56 14.94 -21.03
CA VAL A 373 -0.57 15.01 -19.96
C VAL A 373 0.64 14.15 -20.32
N ARG A 374 1.82 14.63 -19.96
CA ARG A 374 3.09 13.88 -20.00
C ARG A 374 3.79 14.05 -18.67
N THR A 375 4.07 12.94 -17.97
CA THR A 375 4.68 12.94 -16.65
C THR A 375 6.03 12.21 -16.68
N PRO A 376 7.14 12.91 -16.95
CA PRO A 376 8.47 12.32 -16.91
C PRO A 376 9.02 12.31 -15.48
N ASP A 377 9.84 11.31 -15.18
CA ASP A 377 10.68 11.31 -13.99
C ASP A 377 11.95 12.16 -14.19
N SER A 378 12.80 12.24 -13.18
CA SER A 378 14.04 13.03 -13.23
C SER A 378 15.08 12.51 -14.23
N THR A 379 14.89 11.32 -14.81
CA THR A 379 15.73 10.76 -15.89
C THR A 379 15.14 11.02 -17.28
N GLY A 380 13.93 11.59 -17.35
CA GLY A 380 13.19 11.82 -18.59
C GLY A 380 12.28 10.64 -18.98
N ALA A 381 12.40 9.49 -18.32
CA ALA A 381 11.56 8.34 -18.57
C ALA A 381 10.09 8.62 -18.19
N GLY A 382 9.16 7.98 -18.91
CA GLY A 382 7.73 8.08 -18.61
C GLY A 382 7.36 7.42 -17.29
N ILE A 383 6.53 8.08 -16.48
CA ILE A 383 5.96 7.48 -15.28
C ILE A 383 4.60 6.88 -15.64
N PRO A 384 4.42 5.55 -15.57
CA PRO A 384 3.14 4.91 -15.87
C PRO A 384 2.12 5.07 -14.74
N ASN A 385 0.85 4.90 -15.09
CA ASN A 385 -0.29 4.83 -14.17
C ASN A 385 -0.49 6.09 -13.29
N VAL A 386 0.06 7.24 -13.69
CA VAL A 386 -0.19 8.51 -13.03
C VAL A 386 -1.60 8.96 -13.38
N GLU A 387 -2.42 9.14 -12.35
CA GLU A 387 -3.76 9.70 -12.50
C GLU A 387 -3.69 11.22 -12.58
N ALA A 388 -4.21 11.77 -13.68
CA ALA A 388 -4.44 13.19 -13.85
C ALA A 388 -5.95 13.45 -13.91
N VAL A 389 -6.38 14.55 -13.29
CA VAL A 389 -7.79 14.94 -13.21
C VAL A 389 -7.94 16.33 -13.81
N LEU A 390 -8.65 16.42 -14.93
CA LEU A 390 -9.13 17.70 -15.46
C LEU A 390 -10.46 18.02 -14.78
N TYR A 391 -10.53 19.14 -14.08
CA TYR A 391 -11.80 19.75 -13.71
C TYR A 391 -12.13 20.80 -14.76
N LEU A 392 -13.29 20.69 -15.41
CA LEU A 392 -13.76 21.61 -16.44
C LEU A 392 -15.15 22.12 -16.07
N ASP A 393 -15.21 23.32 -15.51
CA ASP A 393 -16.46 24.05 -15.41
C ASP A 393 -16.71 24.78 -16.73
N GLN A 394 -17.80 24.42 -17.40
CA GLN A 394 -18.11 24.95 -18.73
C GLN A 394 -18.78 26.32 -18.67
N ARG A 395 -19.38 26.66 -17.52
CA ARG A 395 -20.23 27.84 -17.35
C ARG A 395 -20.25 28.28 -15.90
N GLU A 396 -19.68 29.44 -15.64
CA GLU A 396 -19.80 30.13 -14.36
C GLU A 396 -21.27 30.49 -14.09
N ASP A 397 -21.73 30.21 -12.87
CA ASP A 397 -23.06 30.59 -12.40
C ASP A 397 -22.95 31.63 -11.27
N ASN A 398 -23.50 32.82 -11.50
CA ASN A 398 -23.55 33.92 -10.53
C ASN A 398 -22.21 34.27 -9.84
N GLY A 399 -21.10 34.33 -10.59
CA GLY A 399 -19.79 34.66 -10.00
C GLY A 399 -19.04 33.47 -9.42
N SER A 400 -19.60 32.25 -9.50
CA SER A 400 -19.04 31.05 -8.89
C SER A 400 -18.63 30.02 -9.94
N LEU A 401 -17.43 29.49 -9.77
CA LEU A 401 -16.92 28.32 -10.48
C LEU A 401 -16.99 27.11 -9.55
N GLU A 402 -17.44 25.98 -10.07
CA GLU A 402 -17.49 24.71 -9.34
C GLU A 402 -16.32 23.83 -9.80
N PHE A 403 -15.53 23.30 -8.87
CA PHE A 403 -14.54 22.26 -9.17
C PHE A 403 -14.78 21.08 -8.24
N GLY A 404 -15.48 20.06 -8.75
CA GLY A 404 -15.97 18.93 -7.98
C GLY A 404 -16.03 17.64 -8.78
N ALA A 405 -16.59 16.59 -8.17
CA ALA A 405 -16.69 15.29 -8.84
C ALA A 405 -17.63 15.32 -10.07
N SER A 406 -18.58 16.26 -10.10
CA SER A 406 -19.54 16.48 -11.19
C SER A 406 -18.89 16.89 -12.51
N ASN A 407 -17.73 17.56 -12.47
CA ASN A 407 -17.02 18.05 -13.65
C ASN A 407 -15.56 17.58 -13.73
N ALA A 408 -15.27 16.47 -13.05
CA ALA A 408 -13.96 15.83 -13.07
C ALA A 408 -13.86 14.80 -14.21
N HIS A 409 -12.77 14.86 -14.96
CA HIS A 409 -12.42 13.93 -16.03
C HIS A 409 -11.04 13.34 -15.75
N ILE A 410 -10.98 12.01 -15.69
CA ILE A 410 -9.78 11.29 -15.23
C ILE A 410 -9.13 10.54 -16.39
N ILE A 411 -7.81 10.69 -16.54
CA ILE A 411 -6.98 9.84 -17.42
C ILE A 411 -5.79 9.29 -16.64
N LYS A 412 -5.26 8.15 -17.09
CA LYS A 412 -4.07 7.51 -16.52
C LYS A 412 -2.99 7.37 -17.59
N THR A 413 -1.76 7.72 -17.23
CA THR A 413 -0.62 7.63 -18.15
C THR A 413 -0.28 6.19 -18.53
N GLY A 414 0.07 5.99 -19.80
CA GLY A 414 0.61 4.73 -20.32
C GLY A 414 2.07 4.52 -19.92
N SER A 415 2.68 3.46 -20.47
CA SER A 415 4.08 3.10 -20.21
C SER A 415 5.11 4.17 -20.60
N ASP A 416 4.75 5.04 -21.55
CA ASP A 416 5.57 6.18 -21.98
C ASP A 416 5.37 7.43 -21.10
N GLY A 417 4.50 7.34 -20.09
CA GLY A 417 4.15 8.43 -19.19
C GLY A 417 3.27 9.49 -19.85
N SER A 418 2.57 9.16 -20.94
CA SER A 418 1.63 10.07 -21.61
C SER A 418 0.20 9.57 -21.49
N ALA A 419 -0.76 10.50 -21.48
CA ALA A 419 -2.18 10.20 -21.69
C ALA A 419 -2.89 11.36 -22.39
N SER A 420 -4.01 11.05 -23.02
CA SER A 420 -4.90 12.04 -23.63
C SER A 420 -6.36 11.67 -23.42
N GLY A 421 -7.21 12.67 -23.26
CA GLY A 421 -8.66 12.53 -23.18
C GLY A 421 -9.38 13.55 -24.04
N VAL A 422 -10.65 13.28 -24.32
CA VAL A 422 -11.57 14.21 -24.96
C VAL A 422 -12.80 14.34 -24.08
N VAL A 423 -13.15 15.58 -23.73
CA VAL A 423 -14.38 15.93 -23.03
C VAL A 423 -15.35 16.49 -24.05
N LYS A 424 -16.55 15.92 -24.12
CA LYS A 424 -17.65 16.50 -24.88
C LYS A 424 -18.36 17.52 -24.00
N LEU A 425 -18.51 18.73 -24.53
CA LEU A 425 -19.22 19.80 -23.86
C LEU A 425 -20.73 19.54 -23.90
N ASP A 426 -21.40 20.04 -22.87
CA ASP A 426 -22.85 20.01 -22.72
C ASP A 426 -23.52 21.09 -23.58
N ALA A 427 -24.80 21.37 -23.32
CA ALA A 427 -25.48 22.46 -23.99
C ALA A 427 -24.84 23.82 -23.64
N CYS A 428 -24.65 24.65 -24.67
CA CYS A 428 -24.20 26.03 -24.51
C CYS A 428 -25.42 26.95 -24.30
N HIS A 429 -25.32 27.85 -23.32
CA HIS A 429 -26.43 28.69 -22.83
C HIS A 429 -26.46 30.06 -23.50
N ALA A 430 -25.35 30.47 -24.13
CA ALA A 430 -25.20 31.74 -24.84
C ALA A 430 -25.41 32.95 -23.92
N ASP A 431 -24.87 32.89 -22.70
CA ASP A 431 -25.03 33.94 -21.68
C ASP A 431 -24.45 35.29 -22.14
N TYR A 432 -23.39 35.26 -22.96
CA TYR A 432 -22.69 36.44 -23.43
C TYR A 432 -22.68 36.55 -24.95
N THR A 433 -22.54 37.78 -25.44
CA THR A 433 -22.40 38.09 -26.87
C THR A 433 -21.29 39.11 -27.08
N THR A 434 -20.48 38.91 -28.12
CA THR A 434 -19.45 39.86 -28.53
C THR A 434 -19.35 39.96 -30.05
N GLN A 435 -18.71 41.03 -30.53
CA GLN A 435 -18.37 41.19 -31.94
C GLN A 435 -16.89 41.46 -32.10
N PHE A 436 -16.29 40.87 -33.12
CA PHE A 436 -14.88 41.08 -33.43
C PHE A 436 -14.60 40.94 -34.92
N GLN A 437 -13.43 41.42 -35.33
CA GLN A 437 -12.93 41.28 -36.69
C GLN A 437 -11.86 40.19 -36.74
N ASP A 438 -11.93 39.37 -37.79
CA ASP A 438 -10.96 38.35 -38.15
C ASP A 438 -10.44 38.63 -39.57
N HIS A 439 -9.14 38.43 -39.78
CA HIS A 439 -8.48 38.62 -41.06
C HIS A 439 -8.14 37.25 -41.65
N ASN A 440 -8.88 36.84 -42.68
CA ASN A 440 -8.68 35.52 -43.28
C ASN A 440 -8.82 35.59 -44.80
N LEU A 441 -7.89 34.95 -45.52
CA LEU A 441 -7.86 34.85 -46.98
C LEU A 441 -8.01 36.20 -47.73
N GLY A 442 -7.52 37.31 -47.17
CA GLY A 442 -7.64 38.65 -47.77
C GLY A 442 -9.00 39.33 -47.57
N TYR A 443 -9.76 38.90 -46.57
CA TYR A 443 -11.01 39.53 -46.14
C TYR A 443 -10.94 39.94 -44.67
N ILE A 444 -11.62 41.03 -44.36
CA ILE A 444 -11.96 41.47 -43.00
C ILE A 444 -13.37 40.99 -42.72
N ASN A 445 -13.48 39.94 -41.90
CA ASN A 445 -14.72 39.31 -41.50
C ASN A 445 -15.17 39.86 -40.14
N THR A 446 -16.36 40.43 -40.06
CA THR A 446 -16.97 40.87 -38.80
C THR A 446 -17.93 39.79 -38.31
N TRP A 447 -17.63 39.22 -37.14
CA TRP A 447 -18.38 38.14 -36.53
C TRP A 447 -19.18 38.64 -35.32
N SER A 448 -20.40 38.11 -35.16
CA SER A 448 -21.11 38.13 -33.89
C SER A 448 -21.08 36.74 -33.28
N THR A 449 -20.57 36.64 -32.06
CA THR A 449 -20.37 35.38 -31.35
C THR A 449 -21.13 35.38 -30.04
N THR A 450 -21.90 34.32 -29.78
CA THR A 450 -22.49 34.05 -28.48
C THR A 450 -21.72 32.93 -27.78
N PHE A 451 -21.47 33.06 -26.48
CA PHE A 451 -20.60 32.15 -25.72
C PHE A 451 -20.94 32.14 -24.23
N ASP A 452 -20.51 31.08 -23.55
CA ASP A 452 -20.44 31.00 -22.08
C ASP A 452 -18.99 31.12 -21.63
N VAL A 453 -18.79 31.56 -20.38
CA VAL A 453 -17.47 31.61 -19.74
C VAL A 453 -17.42 30.61 -18.62
N GLY A 454 -16.35 29.84 -18.56
CA GLY A 454 -16.08 28.91 -17.47
C GLY A 454 -14.59 28.87 -17.17
N ALA A 455 -14.14 27.76 -16.60
CA ALA A 455 -12.75 27.57 -16.23
C ALA A 455 -12.33 26.11 -16.15
N TRP A 456 -11.04 25.86 -16.22
CA TRP A 456 -10.49 24.53 -15.98
C TRP A 456 -9.21 24.56 -15.15
N ARG A 457 -8.92 23.42 -14.53
CA ARG A 457 -7.63 23.12 -13.89
C ARG A 457 -7.31 21.64 -14.04
N VAL A 458 -6.04 21.29 -14.05
CA VAL A 458 -5.57 19.91 -14.07
C VAL A 458 -4.81 19.64 -12.78
N GLU A 459 -5.21 18.61 -12.06
CA GLU A 459 -4.55 18.15 -10.84
C GLU A 459 -3.88 16.80 -11.06
N ILE A 460 -2.75 16.59 -10.38
CA ILE A 460 -2.11 15.28 -10.24
C ILE A 460 -2.14 14.93 -8.75
N PRO A 461 -3.17 14.21 -8.26
CA PRO A 461 -3.40 14.05 -6.83
C PRO A 461 -2.27 13.37 -6.05
N ALA A 462 -1.42 12.59 -6.73
CA ALA A 462 -0.27 11.92 -6.13
C ALA A 462 0.96 12.83 -5.94
N GLN A 463 1.03 13.98 -6.63
CA GLN A 463 2.08 14.98 -6.43
C GLN A 463 1.50 16.39 -6.62
N GLN A 464 0.96 16.96 -5.54
CA GLN A 464 0.37 18.30 -5.54
C GLN A 464 1.35 19.34 -6.12
N GLY A 465 0.80 20.29 -6.88
CA GLY A 465 1.59 21.34 -7.56
C GLY A 465 2.21 20.91 -8.91
N SER A 466 2.04 19.65 -9.34
CA SER A 466 2.53 19.19 -10.66
C SER A 466 1.52 19.40 -11.80
N GLY A 467 0.37 19.98 -11.47
CA GLY A 467 -0.74 20.26 -12.38
C GLY A 467 -0.72 21.67 -12.97
N VAL A 468 -1.86 22.09 -13.52
CA VAL A 468 -2.13 23.48 -13.94
C VAL A 468 -3.30 24.00 -13.13
N GLY A 469 -3.12 25.11 -12.44
CA GLY A 469 -4.04 25.56 -11.40
C GLY A 469 -3.54 25.24 -9.99
N GLY A 470 -4.25 25.68 -8.94
CA GLY A 470 -3.89 25.46 -7.53
C GLY A 470 -3.94 26.72 -6.68
N ASP A 471 -3.18 26.77 -5.59
CA ASP A 471 -3.36 27.81 -4.56
C ASP A 471 -2.99 29.23 -5.04
N ASN A 472 -2.03 29.37 -5.97
CA ASN A 472 -1.55 30.67 -6.46
C ASN A 472 -2.28 31.17 -7.72
N VAL A 473 -2.61 30.24 -8.62
CA VAL A 473 -3.41 30.49 -9.83
C VAL A 473 -4.48 29.43 -9.79
N THR A 474 -5.72 29.79 -9.45
CA THR A 474 -6.75 28.80 -9.12
C THR A 474 -7.21 27.98 -10.31
N HIS A 475 -7.20 28.58 -11.51
CA HIS A 475 -7.68 27.96 -12.74
C HIS A 475 -7.21 28.73 -13.98
N VAL A 476 -7.54 28.20 -15.15
CA VAL A 476 -7.40 28.83 -16.47
C VAL A 476 -8.79 29.10 -17.05
N THR A 477 -8.98 30.27 -17.65
CA THR A 477 -10.27 30.67 -18.24
C THR A 477 -10.64 29.85 -19.48
N PHE A 478 -11.92 29.52 -19.58
CA PHE A 478 -12.51 28.73 -20.67
C PHE A 478 -13.65 29.49 -21.35
N GLY A 479 -13.76 29.38 -22.67
CA GLY A 479 -14.86 29.91 -23.46
C GLY A 479 -15.58 28.81 -24.24
N HIS A 480 -16.84 28.57 -23.93
CA HIS A 480 -17.70 27.68 -24.69
C HIS A 480 -18.40 28.49 -25.78
N ILE A 481 -18.00 28.32 -27.04
CA ILE A 481 -18.56 29.10 -28.14
C ILE A 481 -19.83 28.42 -28.65
N CYS A 482 -20.99 29.05 -28.42
CA CYS A 482 -22.27 28.48 -28.79
C CYS A 482 -22.60 28.68 -30.27
N LYS A 483 -22.40 29.89 -30.79
CA LYS A 483 -22.78 30.27 -32.15
C LYS A 483 -21.94 31.43 -32.64
N GLN A 484 -21.53 31.36 -33.91
CA GLN A 484 -20.87 32.46 -34.61
C GLN A 484 -21.62 32.77 -35.90
N THR A 485 -21.94 34.04 -36.09
CA THR A 485 -22.65 34.55 -37.26
C THR A 485 -21.78 35.58 -37.96
N LEU A 486 -21.46 35.32 -39.23
CA LEU A 486 -20.77 36.29 -40.07
C LEU A 486 -21.76 37.42 -40.39
N LEU A 487 -21.49 38.62 -39.89
CA LEU A 487 -22.32 39.79 -40.15
C LEU A 487 -21.91 40.50 -41.43
N ARG A 488 -20.61 40.57 -41.69
CA ARG A 488 -20.03 41.30 -42.83
C ARG A 488 -18.70 40.69 -43.24
N SER A 489 -18.44 40.64 -44.55
CA SER A 489 -17.12 40.31 -45.10
C SER A 489 -16.76 41.36 -46.15
N VAL A 490 -15.61 42.01 -45.98
CA VAL A 490 -15.10 43.04 -46.89
C VAL A 490 -13.71 42.63 -47.36
N LYS A 491 -13.44 42.69 -48.66
CA LYS A 491 -12.11 42.44 -49.19
C LYS A 491 -11.13 43.48 -48.62
N SER A 492 -10.04 43.03 -48.01
CA SER A 492 -9.04 43.87 -47.34
C SER A 492 -8.25 44.73 -48.31
#